data_AF-A0A350P3K1-F1
#
_entry.id   AF-A0A350P3K1-F1
#
_cell.length_a   1.000
_cell.length_b   1.000
_cell.length_c   1.000
_cell.angle_alpha   90.00
_cell.angle_beta   90.00
_cell.angle_gamma   90.00
#
_symmetry.space_group_name_H-M   'P 1'
#
loop_
_entity.id
_entity.type
_entity.pdbx_description
1 polymer ?
#
loop_
_entity_poly.entity_id
_entity_poly.type
_entity_poly.pdbx_seq_one_letter_code
_entity_poly.pdbx_strand_id
1 'polypeptide(L)'
;MLITLDFETYFDSKVSLTKLTVMEYIKDPLFKVWGVGIKVEGEETEWFGEYEVEDALDDIDWDNAELLCHNTPFDGYLLTQLYGHTPKRYLDTAAISRGLWPGQSASLKNTAERCFPNDETMRKGEELITAKGIYELPPDIEDAIARYCIQDVELTYAIYMKLCLELPEVEWEIIDMTTRMFCEPKIKVNISKTKQFLEEEKRKSKEAIEASGLERSVLASNQKFSAWAEGEGLVIPTKTSPTTGKTIPAFGKNDAAYRQWQQQHPEYAHVFAGREAVKSRLNEARAQ
;
A
#
# COMPACT_ATOMS: atom_id res chain seq x y z
N MET A 1 9.78 10.62 26.01
CA MET A 1 10.80 9.75 25.40
C MET A 1 10.55 9.65 23.92
N LEU A 2 11.48 10.10 23.08
CA LEU A 2 11.42 9.90 21.63
C LEU A 2 12.17 8.61 21.28
N ILE A 3 11.49 7.69 20.62
CA ILE A 3 12.07 6.43 20.13
C ILE A 3 12.05 6.49 18.61
N THR A 4 13.23 6.50 18.00
CA THR A 4 13.35 6.35 16.54
C THR A 4 13.71 4.91 16.23
N LEU A 5 12.95 4.26 15.35
CA LEU A 5 13.29 2.90 14.94
C LEU A 5 12.98 2.63 13.48
N ASP A 6 13.57 1.55 12.97
CA ASP A 6 13.36 1.00 11.64
C ASP A 6 13.47 -0.53 11.71
N PHE A 7 12.46 -1.24 11.22
CA PHE A 7 12.49 -2.71 11.15
C PHE A 7 13.02 -3.18 9.80
N GLU A 8 13.99 -4.09 9.85
CA GLU A 8 14.46 -4.79 8.66
C GLU A 8 13.78 -6.14 8.54
N THR A 9 13.31 -6.44 7.33
CA THR A 9 12.47 -7.62 7.09
C THR A 9 12.86 -8.36 5.82
N TYR A 10 12.63 -9.67 5.82
CA TYR A 10 12.86 -10.52 4.66
C TYR A 10 12.05 -10.07 3.44
N PHE A 11 12.75 -9.91 2.31
CA PHE A 11 12.11 -9.64 1.03
C PHE A 11 12.79 -10.37 -0.13
N ASP A 12 12.04 -10.64 -1.20
CA ASP A 12 12.55 -11.20 -2.44
C ASP A 12 11.86 -10.61 -3.69
N SER A 13 11.96 -11.30 -4.83
CA SER A 13 11.33 -10.87 -6.09
C SER A 13 9.79 -10.94 -6.10
N LYS A 14 9.19 -11.69 -5.18
CA LYS A 14 7.76 -11.99 -5.09
C LYS A 14 7.15 -11.43 -3.80
N VAL A 15 7.81 -11.64 -2.67
CA VAL A 15 7.44 -11.20 -1.33
C VAL A 15 8.17 -9.88 -1.06
N SER A 16 7.52 -8.76 -1.40
CA SER A 16 8.05 -7.43 -1.12
C SER A 16 6.94 -6.38 -1.13
N LEU A 17 7.18 -5.26 -0.48
CA LEU A 17 6.27 -4.10 -0.47
C LEU A 17 6.05 -3.45 -1.86
N THR A 18 6.86 -3.82 -2.87
CA THR A 18 6.64 -3.39 -4.26
C THR A 18 5.62 -4.25 -5.01
N LYS A 19 5.28 -5.42 -4.47
CA LYS A 19 4.39 -6.44 -5.07
C LYS A 19 3.14 -6.68 -4.26
N LEU A 20 3.25 -6.58 -2.94
CA LEU A 20 2.21 -6.89 -1.98
C LEU A 20 1.81 -5.62 -1.25
N THR A 21 0.54 -5.55 -0.85
CA THR A 21 0.14 -4.59 0.19
C THR A 21 0.87 -4.91 1.50
N VAL A 22 1.01 -3.94 2.40
CA VAL A 22 1.63 -4.15 3.72
C VAL A 22 1.00 -5.34 4.45
N MET A 23 -0.32 -5.46 4.40
CA MET A 23 -1.06 -6.53 5.09
C MET A 23 -0.82 -7.91 4.45
N GLU A 24 -0.70 -7.98 3.13
CA GLU A 24 -0.36 -9.23 2.43
C GLU A 24 1.09 -9.62 2.69
N TYR A 25 2.00 -8.64 2.68
CA TYR A 25 3.42 -8.85 2.95
C TYR A 25 3.65 -9.40 4.35
N ILE A 26 3.06 -8.81 5.38
CA ILE A 26 3.23 -9.24 6.78
C ILE A 26 2.58 -10.61 7.05
N LYS A 27 1.52 -10.96 6.32
CA LYS A 27 0.85 -12.27 6.44
C LYS A 27 1.46 -13.35 5.57
N ASP A 28 2.45 -13.00 4.74
CA ASP A 28 3.11 -13.98 3.89
C ASP A 28 3.84 -15.01 4.77
N PRO A 29 3.76 -16.32 4.48
CA PRO A 29 4.46 -17.34 5.24
C PRO A 29 6.00 -17.17 5.28
N LEU A 30 6.58 -16.39 4.37
CA LEU A 30 8.00 -16.04 4.35
C LEU A 30 8.30 -14.70 5.03
N PHE A 31 7.30 -14.00 5.58
CA PHE A 31 7.57 -12.78 6.32
C PHE A 31 8.42 -13.11 7.56
N LYS A 32 9.52 -12.35 7.71
CA LYS A 32 10.45 -12.49 8.83
C LYS A 32 11.02 -11.11 9.16
N VAL A 33 11.14 -10.80 10.44
CA VAL A 33 11.92 -9.65 10.92
C VAL A 33 13.36 -10.13 11.11
N TRP A 34 14.30 -9.48 10.45
CA TRP A 34 15.73 -9.74 10.62
C TRP A 34 16.28 -9.03 11.86
N GLY A 35 15.73 -7.86 12.18
CA GLY A 35 16.10 -7.09 13.35
C GLY A 35 15.49 -5.69 13.32
N VAL A 36 15.89 -4.87 14.29
CA VAL A 36 15.43 -3.50 14.45
C VAL A 36 16.59 -2.61 14.87
N GLY A 37 16.72 -1.44 14.25
CA GLY A 37 17.56 -0.35 14.73
C GLY A 37 16.75 0.54 15.67
N ILE A 38 17.27 0.88 16.84
CA ILE A 38 16.56 1.70 17.84
C ILE A 38 17.47 2.82 18.34
N LYS A 39 16.92 4.03 18.43
CA LYS A 39 17.54 5.21 19.02
C LYS A 39 16.64 5.82 20.09
N VAL A 40 17.18 6.01 21.29
CA VAL A 40 16.47 6.59 22.44
C VAL A 40 16.93 8.02 22.68
N GLU A 41 16.03 9.01 22.58
CA GLU A 41 16.28 10.44 22.91
C GLU A 41 17.59 11.08 22.37
N GLY A 42 18.14 10.60 21.27
CA GLY A 42 19.39 11.17 20.72
C GLY A 42 20.67 10.38 21.08
N GLU A 43 20.56 9.34 21.90
CA GLU A 43 21.66 8.42 22.25
C GLU A 43 22.15 7.63 21.03
N GLU A 44 23.17 6.78 21.20
CA GLU A 44 23.66 5.94 20.10
C GLU A 44 22.54 5.03 19.55
N THR A 45 22.49 4.87 18.23
CA THR A 45 21.56 3.92 17.62
C THR A 45 22.14 2.52 17.72
N GLU A 46 21.39 1.60 18.30
CA GLU A 46 21.77 0.20 18.45
C GLU A 46 20.94 -0.69 17.53
N TRP A 47 21.56 -1.78 17.06
CA TRP A 47 20.90 -2.82 16.27
C TRP A 47 20.62 -4.03 17.16
N PHE A 48 19.39 -4.53 17.09
CA PHE A 48 18.94 -5.74 17.78
C PHE A 48 18.55 -6.77 16.72
N GLY A 49 19.26 -7.90 16.69
CA GLY A 49 18.99 -8.97 15.72
C GLY A 49 17.70 -9.73 16.04
N GLU A 50 17.31 -10.66 15.16
CA GLU A 50 16.05 -11.43 15.23
C GLU A 50 15.66 -11.90 16.64
N TYR A 51 16.63 -12.41 17.40
CA TYR A 51 16.40 -12.98 18.73
C TYR A 51 16.40 -11.96 19.87
N GLU A 52 16.80 -10.72 19.61
CA GLU A 52 16.94 -9.64 20.59
C GLU A 52 15.82 -8.59 20.44
N VAL A 53 15.10 -8.59 19.31
CA VAL A 53 14.06 -7.59 19.02
C VAL A 53 13.00 -7.51 20.10
N GLU A 54 12.46 -8.66 20.54
CA GLU A 54 11.37 -8.67 21.53
C GLU A 54 11.84 -8.09 22.86
N ASP A 55 12.97 -8.57 23.39
CA ASP A 55 13.56 -8.07 24.65
C ASP A 55 13.87 -6.56 24.57
N ALA A 56 14.44 -6.09 23.46
CA ALA A 56 14.76 -4.68 23.28
C ALA A 56 13.53 -3.76 23.23
N LEU A 57 12.42 -4.25 22.68
CA LEU A 57 11.15 -3.50 22.64
C LEU A 57 10.42 -3.56 23.99
N ASP A 58 10.50 -4.67 24.73
CA ASP A 58 9.93 -4.85 26.06
C ASP A 58 10.54 -3.89 27.10
N ASP A 59 11.82 -3.55 26.96
CA ASP A 59 12.54 -2.64 27.86
C ASP A 59 12.11 -1.16 27.74
N ILE A 60 11.30 -0.81 26.72
CA ILE A 60 10.86 0.56 26.45
C ILE A 60 9.51 0.84 27.13
N ASP A 61 9.43 1.94 27.89
CA ASP A 61 8.17 2.45 28.44
C ASP A 61 7.31 3.13 27.35
N TRP A 62 6.59 2.31 26.58
CA TRP A 62 5.77 2.75 25.45
C TRP A 62 4.61 3.69 25.84
N ASP A 63 4.10 3.58 27.07
CA ASP A 63 3.04 4.47 27.58
C ASP A 63 3.51 5.93 27.68
N ASN A 64 4.83 6.14 27.74
CA ASN A 64 5.47 7.46 27.77
C ASN A 64 6.38 7.75 26.56
N ALA A 65 6.40 6.85 25.58
CA ALA A 65 7.22 6.97 24.37
C ALA A 65 6.44 7.50 23.16
N GLU A 66 7.07 8.38 22.38
CA GLU A 66 6.64 8.76 21.03
C GLU A 66 7.46 7.96 20.02
N LEU A 67 6.79 7.24 19.12
CA LEU A 67 7.42 6.47 18.05
C LEU A 67 7.65 7.34 16.83
N LEU A 68 8.88 7.41 16.37
CA LEU A 68 9.29 8.09 15.14
C LEU A 68 9.88 7.07 14.15
N CYS A 69 9.32 7.02 12.96
CA CYS A 69 9.88 6.25 11.85
C CYS A 69 9.81 7.09 10.57
N HIS A 70 10.35 6.54 9.48
CA HIS A 70 10.10 7.06 8.15
C HIS A 70 9.04 6.21 7.45
N ASN A 71 7.86 6.76 7.20
CA ASN A 71 6.67 6.00 6.78
C ASN A 71 6.19 5.02 7.87
N THR A 72 6.01 5.57 9.07
CA THR A 72 5.63 4.90 10.33
C THR A 72 4.46 3.93 10.29
N PRO A 73 3.45 4.02 9.39
CA PRO A 73 2.42 2.99 9.32
C PRO A 73 2.96 1.55 9.21
N PHE A 74 4.10 1.33 8.54
CA PHE A 74 4.70 -0.01 8.45
C PHE A 74 5.29 -0.46 9.80
N ASP A 75 6.29 0.24 10.31
CA ASP A 75 7.01 -0.11 11.54
C ASP A 75 6.10 -0.09 12.77
N GLY A 76 5.22 0.91 12.86
CA GLY A 76 4.22 0.99 13.93
C GLY A 76 3.20 -0.15 13.89
N TYR A 77 2.90 -0.70 12.70
CA TYR A 77 2.04 -1.89 12.60
C TYR A 77 2.78 -3.14 13.06
N LEU A 78 4.08 -3.30 12.77
CA LEU A 78 4.88 -4.40 13.31
C LEU A 78 4.96 -4.31 14.84
N LEU A 79 5.30 -3.14 15.37
CA LEU A 79 5.37 -2.87 16.80
C LEU A 79 4.08 -3.28 17.52
N THR A 80 2.92 -2.87 16.99
CA THR A 80 1.62 -3.14 17.62
C THR A 80 1.10 -4.55 17.39
N GLN A 81 1.18 -5.07 16.16
CA GLN A 81 0.48 -6.29 15.78
C GLN A 81 1.35 -7.55 15.92
N LEU A 82 2.67 -7.42 15.85
CA LEU A 82 3.60 -8.54 16.05
C LEU A 82 4.17 -8.54 17.47
N TYR A 83 4.60 -7.37 17.98
CA TYR A 83 5.25 -7.26 19.29
C TYR A 83 4.33 -6.78 20.41
N GLY A 84 3.09 -6.37 20.11
CA GLY A 84 2.08 -6.05 21.13
C GLY A 84 2.26 -4.71 21.85
N HIS A 85 3.17 -3.85 21.40
CA HIS A 85 3.43 -2.54 22.01
C HIS A 85 2.68 -1.42 21.32
N THR A 86 2.18 -0.46 22.10
CA THR A 86 1.49 0.73 21.58
C THR A 86 2.14 2.00 22.14
N PRO A 87 2.74 2.85 21.30
CA PRO A 87 3.32 4.10 21.75
C PRO A 87 2.25 5.10 22.17
N LYS A 88 2.63 6.02 23.07
CA LYS A 88 1.82 7.19 23.43
C LYS A 88 1.43 8.02 22.20
N ARG A 89 2.37 8.20 21.27
CA ARG A 89 2.17 8.99 20.05
C ARG A 89 2.94 8.41 18.87
N TYR A 90 2.40 8.53 17.67
CA TYR A 90 3.08 8.26 16.40
C TYR A 90 3.53 9.56 15.72
N LEU A 91 4.76 9.54 15.20
CA LEU A 91 5.38 10.59 14.39
C LEU A 91 5.90 9.95 13.10
N ASP A 92 5.84 10.67 11.97
CA ASP A 92 6.23 10.14 10.64
C ASP A 92 6.96 11.20 9.81
N THR A 93 8.26 11.02 9.59
CA THR A 93 9.06 11.96 8.77
C THR A 93 8.64 12.00 7.31
N ALA A 94 8.07 10.92 6.76
CA ALA A 94 7.52 10.93 5.42
C ALA A 94 6.22 11.75 5.36
N ALA A 95 5.37 11.70 6.40
CA ALA A 95 4.18 12.55 6.49
C ALA A 95 4.56 14.02 6.66
N ILE A 96 5.56 14.32 7.50
CA ILE A 96 6.11 15.67 7.65
C ILE A 96 6.60 16.19 6.28
N SER A 97 7.37 15.37 5.55
CA SER A 97 7.85 15.74 4.21
C SER A 97 6.70 16.01 3.23
N ARG A 98 5.61 15.23 3.27
CA ARG A 98 4.44 15.44 2.39
C ARG A 98 3.71 16.74 2.71
N GLY A 99 3.61 17.10 3.99
CA GLY A 99 3.01 18.35 4.46
C GLY A 99 3.83 19.57 4.03
N LEU A 100 5.15 19.53 4.22
CA LEU A 100 6.04 20.65 3.91
C LEU A 100 6.31 20.80 2.40
N TRP A 101 6.38 19.69 1.66
CA TRP A 101 6.70 19.68 0.23
C TRP A 101 5.71 18.87 -0.60
N PRO A 102 4.47 19.36 -0.77
CA PRO A 102 3.46 18.69 -1.59
C PRO A 102 3.94 18.42 -3.02
N GLY A 103 3.68 17.21 -3.52
CA GLY A 103 4.07 16.80 -4.88
C GLY A 103 5.53 16.38 -5.03
N GLN A 104 6.35 16.51 -3.99
CA GLN A 104 7.71 15.97 -3.97
C GLN A 104 7.73 14.54 -3.42
N SER A 105 8.73 13.75 -3.82
CA SER A 105 8.95 12.43 -3.22
C SER A 105 9.23 12.57 -1.72
N ALA A 106 8.57 11.74 -0.93
CA ALA A 106 8.74 11.65 0.51
C ALA A 106 9.52 10.39 0.92
N SER A 107 10.30 9.79 0.02
CA SER A 107 11.22 8.70 0.37
C SER A 107 12.35 9.19 1.27
N LEU A 108 12.93 8.32 2.10
CA LEU A 108 13.98 8.68 3.06
C LEU A 108 15.17 9.32 2.34
N LYS A 109 15.63 8.68 1.25
CA LYS A 109 16.70 9.21 0.38
C LYS A 109 16.42 10.64 -0.08
N ASN A 110 15.25 10.89 -0.70
CA ASN A 110 14.97 12.19 -1.28
C ASN A 110 14.69 13.25 -0.20
N THR A 111 14.16 12.84 0.95
CA THR A 111 13.93 13.74 2.09
C THR A 111 15.25 14.12 2.75
N ALA A 112 16.16 13.15 2.94
CA ALA A 112 17.51 13.38 3.46
C ALA A 112 18.31 14.32 2.54
N GLU A 113 18.34 14.05 1.23
CA GLU A 113 19.02 14.91 0.24
C GLU A 113 18.47 16.34 0.25
N ARG A 114 17.15 16.50 0.39
CA ARG A 114 16.51 17.83 0.47
C ARG A 114 16.84 18.55 1.77
N CYS A 115 16.85 17.83 2.89
CA CYS A 115 17.17 18.37 4.20
C CYS A 115 18.66 18.72 4.33
N PHE A 116 19.54 17.94 3.72
CA PHE A 116 20.99 18.01 3.89
C PHE A 116 21.71 17.99 2.54
N PRO A 117 21.49 19.01 1.67
CA PRO A 117 21.95 18.97 0.28
C PRO A 117 23.47 18.92 0.13
N ASN A 118 24.21 19.48 1.09
CA ASN A 118 25.67 19.58 1.05
C ASN A 118 26.39 18.63 2.03
N ASP A 119 25.66 17.69 2.64
CA ASP A 119 26.23 16.74 3.58
C ASP A 119 26.15 15.31 3.01
N GLU A 120 27.28 14.80 2.54
CA GLU A 120 27.38 13.46 1.96
C GLU A 120 27.21 12.34 3.01
N THR A 121 27.40 12.64 4.30
CA THR A 121 27.18 11.67 5.38
C THR A 121 25.69 11.43 5.64
N MET A 122 24.83 12.37 5.23
CA MET A 122 23.38 12.29 5.35
C MET A 122 22.75 11.66 4.10
N ARG A 123 23.24 10.49 3.70
CA ARG A 123 22.75 9.74 2.54
C ARG A 123 22.34 8.34 2.93
N LYS A 124 21.25 7.88 2.31
CA LYS A 124 20.74 6.52 2.45
C LYS A 124 21.67 5.54 1.71
N GLY A 125 21.97 4.43 2.36
CA GLY A 125 22.77 3.34 1.80
C GLY A 125 22.06 2.55 0.70
N GLU A 126 22.78 1.63 0.06
CA GLU A 126 22.26 0.69 -0.95
C GLU A 126 22.44 -0.79 -0.55
N GLU A 127 22.96 -1.04 0.65
CA GLU A 127 23.40 -2.35 1.16
C GLU A 127 22.25 -3.36 1.27
N LEU A 128 21.02 -2.91 1.50
CA LEU A 128 19.82 -3.77 1.61
C LEU A 128 19.64 -4.71 0.41
N ILE A 129 20.07 -4.30 -0.79
CA ILE A 129 19.96 -5.13 -2.01
C ILE A 129 20.68 -6.48 -1.88
N THR A 130 21.72 -6.54 -1.04
CA THR A 130 22.57 -7.72 -0.86
C THR A 130 21.87 -8.84 -0.08
N ALA A 131 20.89 -8.52 0.76
CA ALA A 131 20.11 -9.49 1.53
C ALA A 131 18.90 -10.06 0.77
N LYS A 132 18.66 -9.62 -0.47
CA LYS A 132 17.48 -10.00 -1.24
C LYS A 132 17.37 -11.52 -1.41
N GLY A 133 16.29 -12.10 -0.91
CA GLY A 133 15.98 -13.52 -0.99
C GLY A 133 16.75 -14.40 0.00
N ILE A 134 17.51 -13.81 0.93
CA ILE A 134 18.27 -14.52 1.96
C ILE A 134 17.44 -14.58 3.24
N TYR A 135 16.88 -15.74 3.55
CA TYR A 135 15.97 -15.87 4.72
C TYR A 135 16.72 -15.83 6.05
N GLU A 136 17.77 -16.65 6.16
CA GLU A 136 18.71 -16.62 7.29
C GLU A 136 19.93 -15.81 6.88
N LEU A 137 20.16 -14.67 7.53
CA LEU A 137 21.28 -13.79 7.20
C LEU A 137 22.61 -14.41 7.65
N PRO A 138 23.59 -14.57 6.74
CA PRO A 138 24.97 -14.80 7.13
C PRO A 138 25.50 -13.61 7.95
N PRO A 139 26.46 -13.83 8.89
CA PRO A 139 26.96 -12.76 9.76
C PRO A 139 27.47 -11.52 9.03
N ASP A 140 28.14 -11.68 7.88
CA ASP A 140 28.66 -10.57 7.10
C ASP A 140 27.56 -9.73 6.42
N ILE A 141 26.45 -10.38 6.05
CA ILE A 141 25.27 -9.72 5.49
C ILE A 141 24.44 -9.07 6.61
N GLU A 142 24.29 -9.75 7.75
CA GLU A 142 23.65 -9.19 8.94
C GLU A 142 24.37 -7.91 9.39
N ASP A 143 25.71 -7.93 9.50
CA ASP A 143 26.52 -6.76 9.80
C ASP A 143 26.28 -5.59 8.81
N ALA A 144 26.07 -5.90 7.53
CA ALA A 144 25.78 -4.90 6.51
C ALA A 144 24.37 -4.32 6.65
N ILE A 145 23.38 -5.16 6.96
CA ILE A 145 22.00 -4.76 7.22
C ILE A 145 21.90 -3.93 8.50
N ALA A 146 22.59 -4.33 9.57
CA ALA A 146 22.67 -3.58 10.82
C ALA A 146 23.19 -2.15 10.59
N ARG A 147 24.30 -1.99 9.86
CA ARG A 147 24.84 -0.66 9.52
C ARG A 147 23.88 0.18 8.67
N TYR A 148 23.19 -0.45 7.72
CA TYR A 148 22.21 0.22 6.88
C TYR A 148 21.01 0.70 7.69
N CYS A 149 20.48 -0.16 8.57
CA CYS A 149 19.35 0.16 9.43
C CYS A 149 19.71 1.29 10.42
N ILE A 150 20.89 1.21 11.06
CA ILE A 150 21.41 2.27 11.91
C ILE A 150 21.46 3.61 11.16
N GLN A 151 21.96 3.61 9.92
CA GLN A 151 22.01 4.82 9.09
C GLN A 151 20.59 5.35 8.79
N ASP A 152 19.63 4.48 8.47
CA ASP A 152 18.25 4.89 8.19
C ASP A 152 17.56 5.49 9.44
N VAL A 153 17.82 4.95 10.63
CA VAL A 153 17.37 5.50 11.92
C VAL A 153 18.00 6.86 12.20
N GLU A 154 19.33 7.00 12.04
CA GLU A 154 20.03 8.28 12.23
C GLU A 154 19.54 9.35 11.26
N LEU A 155 19.33 9.00 9.99
CA LEU A 155 18.73 9.91 8.99
C LEU A 155 17.32 10.33 9.39
N THR A 156 16.50 9.38 9.84
CA THR A 156 15.13 9.65 10.27
C THR A 156 15.10 10.61 11.45
N TYR A 157 15.94 10.37 12.47
CA TYR A 157 16.08 11.25 13.62
C TYR A 157 16.57 12.64 13.20
N ALA A 158 17.63 12.72 12.38
CA ALA A 158 18.18 13.99 11.91
C ALA A 158 17.17 14.81 11.10
N ILE A 159 16.40 14.17 10.22
CA ILE A 159 15.30 14.80 9.48
C ILE A 159 14.26 15.34 10.44
N TYR A 160 13.82 14.55 11.43
CA TYR A 160 12.85 14.99 12.40
C TYR A 160 13.35 16.20 13.19
N MET A 161 14.56 16.16 13.72
CA MET A 161 15.15 17.28 14.47
C MET A 161 15.27 18.55 13.64
N LYS A 162 15.45 18.43 12.32
CA LYS A 162 15.47 19.58 11.40
C LYS A 162 14.08 20.16 11.16
N LEU A 163 13.04 19.33 11.12
CA LEU A 163 11.71 19.71 10.65
C LEU A 163 10.64 19.81 11.75
N CYS A 164 10.94 19.39 12.98
CA CYS A 164 9.94 19.26 14.05
C CYS A 164 9.31 20.59 14.50
N LEU A 165 9.90 21.72 14.12
CA LEU A 165 9.36 23.06 14.41
C LEU A 165 8.66 23.72 13.21
N GLU A 166 8.63 23.04 12.05
CA GLU A 166 8.11 23.62 10.80
C GLU A 166 6.61 23.36 10.60
N LEU A 167 6.02 22.42 11.35
CA LEU A 167 4.59 22.09 11.26
C LEU A 167 3.78 22.72 12.39
N PRO A 168 2.55 23.21 12.10
CA PRO A 168 1.63 23.63 13.14
C PRO A 168 1.15 22.44 13.98
N GLU A 169 0.75 22.71 15.22
CA GLU A 169 0.38 21.69 16.23
C GLU A 169 -0.64 20.65 15.71
N VAL A 170 -1.66 21.11 14.96
CA VAL A 170 -2.72 20.27 14.40
C VAL A 170 -2.22 19.19 13.44
N GLU A 171 -1.13 19.44 12.71
CA GLU A 171 -0.58 18.44 11.78
C GLU A 171 0.00 17.24 12.53
N TRP A 172 0.53 17.47 13.74
CA TRP A 172 1.02 16.40 14.58
C TRP A 172 -0.10 15.53 15.15
N GLU A 173 -1.29 16.09 15.39
CA GLU A 173 -2.49 15.33 15.76
C GLU A 173 -2.99 14.50 14.58
N ILE A 174 -2.94 15.06 13.36
CA ILE A 174 -3.34 14.35 12.14
C ILE A 174 -2.37 13.19 11.84
N ILE A 175 -1.06 13.40 11.97
CA ILE A 175 -0.05 12.36 11.81
C ILE A 175 -0.29 11.22 12.79
N ASP A 176 -0.46 11.53 14.08
CA ASP A 176 -0.75 10.52 15.10
C ASP A 176 -2.04 9.77 14.77
N MET A 177 -3.14 10.48 14.55
CA MET A 177 -4.45 9.89 14.30
C MET A 177 -4.45 8.97 13.08
N THR A 178 -3.89 9.42 11.95
CA THR A 178 -3.89 8.64 10.71
C THR A 178 -2.97 7.42 10.77
N THR A 179 -1.81 7.55 11.41
CA THR A 179 -0.91 6.42 11.67
C THR A 179 -1.56 5.42 12.61
N ARG A 180 -2.18 5.90 13.70
CA ARG A 180 -2.88 5.08 14.68
C ARG A 180 -4.04 4.30 14.06
N MET A 181 -4.82 4.90 13.16
CA MET A 181 -5.88 4.20 12.43
C MET A 181 -5.35 3.01 11.61
N PHE A 182 -4.12 3.09 11.12
CA PHE A 182 -3.46 2.01 10.40
C PHE A 182 -2.89 0.95 11.34
N CYS A 183 -2.11 1.36 12.33
CA CYS A 183 -1.40 0.47 13.25
C CYS A 183 -2.33 -0.23 14.25
N GLU A 184 -3.44 0.42 14.64
CA GLU A 184 -4.41 -0.13 15.59
C GLU A 184 -5.79 -0.35 14.94
N PRO A 185 -5.94 -1.29 14.00
CA PRO A 185 -7.19 -1.46 13.27
C PRO A 185 -8.33 -1.89 14.20
N LYS A 186 -9.31 -1.00 14.44
CA LYS A 186 -10.49 -1.29 15.27
C LYS A 186 -11.69 -1.80 14.45
N ILE A 187 -11.73 -1.54 13.15
CA ILE A 187 -12.85 -1.93 12.29
C ILE A 187 -12.77 -3.43 11.98
N LYS A 188 -13.76 -4.19 12.46
CA LYS A 188 -13.89 -5.62 12.18
C LYS A 188 -14.95 -5.86 11.11
N VAL A 189 -14.55 -6.55 10.04
CA VAL A 189 -15.47 -6.96 8.97
C VAL A 189 -16.31 -8.14 9.44
N ASN A 190 -17.63 -8.10 9.20
CA ASN A 190 -18.51 -9.25 9.45
C ASN A 190 -18.34 -10.28 8.34
N ILE A 191 -17.44 -11.24 8.55
CA ILE A 191 -17.04 -12.25 7.57
C ILE A 191 -18.26 -12.99 6.99
N SER A 192 -19.24 -13.36 7.83
CA SER A 192 -20.42 -14.09 7.39
C SER A 192 -21.27 -13.27 6.41
N LYS A 193 -21.54 -11.99 6.73
CA LYS A 193 -22.27 -11.09 5.83
C LYS A 193 -21.50 -10.81 4.55
N THR A 194 -20.18 -10.61 4.65
CA THR A 194 -19.32 -10.36 3.47
C THR A 194 -19.30 -11.58 2.54
N LYS A 195 -19.22 -12.80 3.07
CA LYS A 195 -19.31 -14.03 2.27
C LYS A 195 -20.67 -14.19 1.60
N GLN A 196 -21.77 -13.92 2.32
CA GLN A 196 -23.11 -13.94 1.74
C GLN A 196 -23.24 -12.94 0.58
N PHE A 197 -22.76 -11.72 0.78
CA PHE A 197 -22.73 -10.69 -0.27
C PHE A 197 -21.89 -11.13 -1.47
N LEU A 198 -20.70 -11.70 -1.24
CA LEU A 198 -19.83 -12.21 -2.31
C LEU A 198 -20.52 -13.28 -3.15
N GLU A 199 -21.17 -14.25 -2.51
CA GLU A 199 -21.90 -15.30 -3.22
C GLU A 199 -23.13 -14.76 -3.98
N GLU A 200 -23.83 -13.78 -3.41
CA GLU A 200 -24.93 -13.11 -4.10
C GLU A 200 -24.44 -12.36 -5.36
N GLU A 201 -23.34 -11.63 -5.27
CA GLU A 201 -22.78 -10.90 -6.41
C GLU A 201 -22.25 -11.86 -7.49
N LYS A 202 -21.56 -12.94 -7.11
CA LYS A 202 -21.16 -13.99 -8.07
C LYS A 202 -22.36 -14.61 -8.77
N ARG A 203 -23.44 -14.88 -8.04
CA ARG A 203 -24.69 -15.44 -8.59
C ARG A 203 -25.32 -14.46 -9.58
N LYS A 204 -25.48 -13.18 -9.21
CA LYS A 204 -26.00 -12.13 -10.11
C LYS A 204 -25.16 -11.98 -11.37
N SER A 205 -23.83 -11.96 -11.23
CA SER A 205 -22.91 -11.90 -12.36
C SER A 205 -23.09 -13.10 -13.29
N LYS A 206 -23.20 -14.31 -12.73
CA LYS A 206 -23.41 -15.54 -13.51
C LYS A 206 -24.76 -15.52 -14.25
N GLU A 207 -25.84 -15.19 -13.54
CA GLU A 207 -27.19 -15.11 -14.12
C GLU A 207 -27.27 -14.06 -15.24
N ALA A 208 -26.66 -12.88 -15.07
CA ALA A 208 -26.62 -11.86 -16.11
C ALA A 208 -25.81 -12.30 -17.34
N ILE A 209 -24.72 -13.04 -17.15
CA ILE A 209 -23.93 -13.60 -18.24
C ILE A 209 -24.73 -14.68 -18.99
N GLU A 210 -25.40 -15.58 -18.28
CA GLU A 210 -26.23 -16.63 -18.89
C GLU A 210 -27.43 -16.04 -19.62
N ALA A 211 -28.12 -15.07 -19.01
CA ALA A 211 -29.25 -14.36 -19.61
C ALA A 211 -28.88 -13.55 -20.86
N SER A 212 -27.59 -13.20 -21.02
CA SER A 212 -27.12 -12.51 -22.23
C SER A 212 -27.19 -13.37 -23.50
N GLY A 213 -27.22 -14.70 -23.37
CA GLY A 213 -27.14 -15.62 -24.50
C GLY A 213 -25.77 -15.64 -25.22
N LEU A 214 -24.79 -14.86 -24.76
CA LEU A 214 -23.45 -14.79 -25.35
C LEU A 214 -22.41 -15.48 -24.48
N GLU A 215 -21.36 -16.00 -25.12
CA GLU A 215 -20.21 -16.49 -24.37
C GLU A 215 -19.52 -15.37 -23.59
N ARG A 216 -19.05 -15.70 -22.38
CA ARG A 216 -18.26 -14.77 -21.54
C ARG A 216 -17.07 -14.17 -22.29
N SER A 217 -16.45 -14.92 -23.20
CA SER A 217 -15.30 -14.45 -23.97
C SER A 217 -15.67 -13.32 -24.95
N VAL A 218 -16.90 -13.32 -25.49
CA VAL A 218 -17.44 -12.26 -26.34
C VAL A 218 -17.72 -11.02 -25.51
N LEU A 219 -18.41 -11.18 -24.38
CA LEU A 219 -18.74 -10.08 -23.46
C LEU A 219 -17.49 -9.40 -22.88
N ALA A 220 -16.40 -10.13 -22.63
CA ALA A 220 -15.18 -9.60 -22.03
C ALA A 220 -14.35 -8.70 -22.96
N SER A 221 -14.33 -9.03 -24.26
CA SER A 221 -13.48 -8.40 -25.26
C SER A 221 -14.21 -7.27 -25.98
N ASN A 222 -13.57 -6.12 -26.15
CA ASN A 222 -14.16 -5.03 -26.95
C ASN A 222 -14.29 -5.46 -28.40
N GLN A 223 -13.28 -6.14 -28.96
CA GLN A 223 -13.26 -6.55 -30.36
C GLN A 223 -14.34 -7.58 -30.67
N LYS A 224 -14.49 -8.62 -29.83
CA LYS A 224 -15.51 -9.65 -30.06
C LYS A 224 -16.92 -9.11 -29.86
N PHE A 225 -17.10 -8.22 -28.88
CA PHE A 225 -18.39 -7.57 -28.65
C PHE A 225 -18.77 -6.61 -29.78
N SER A 226 -17.79 -5.89 -30.35
CA SER A 226 -18.00 -5.08 -31.55
C SER A 226 -18.46 -5.95 -32.72
N ALA A 227 -17.77 -7.06 -32.99
CA ALA A 227 -18.13 -7.96 -34.08
C ALA A 227 -19.55 -8.55 -33.91
N TRP A 228 -19.94 -8.89 -32.69
CA TRP A 228 -21.31 -9.31 -32.40
C TRP A 228 -22.33 -8.19 -32.69
N ALA A 229 -22.10 -6.98 -32.17
CA ALA A 229 -23.02 -5.86 -32.36
C ALA A 229 -23.17 -5.47 -33.84
N GLU A 230 -22.07 -5.46 -34.60
CA GLU A 230 -22.09 -5.24 -36.06
C GLU A 230 -22.86 -6.35 -36.80
N GLY A 231 -22.73 -7.61 -36.37
CA GLY A 231 -23.47 -8.75 -36.93
C GLY A 231 -24.98 -8.66 -36.71
N GLU A 232 -25.40 -8.05 -35.59
CA GLU A 232 -26.80 -7.72 -35.29
C GLU A 232 -27.29 -6.43 -36.00
N GLY A 233 -26.42 -5.77 -36.79
CA GLY A 233 -26.73 -4.54 -37.51
C GLY A 233 -26.71 -3.27 -36.65
N LEU A 234 -26.12 -3.32 -35.46
CA LEU A 234 -26.04 -2.18 -34.55
C LEU A 234 -24.87 -1.26 -34.90
N VAL A 235 -25.11 0.05 -34.86
CA VAL A 235 -24.06 1.06 -35.02
C VAL A 235 -23.40 1.34 -33.67
N ILE A 236 -22.14 0.97 -33.54
CA ILE A 236 -21.40 1.05 -32.27
C ILE A 236 -21.01 2.51 -31.95
N PRO A 237 -21.23 2.97 -30.70
CA PRO A 237 -20.73 4.27 -30.27
C PRO A 237 -19.21 4.27 -30.16
N THR A 238 -18.55 5.34 -30.61
CA THR A 238 -17.09 5.49 -30.54
C THR A 238 -16.67 6.78 -29.81
N LYS A 239 -15.42 6.80 -29.32
CA LYS A 239 -14.79 7.96 -28.68
C LYS A 239 -13.31 8.03 -29.00
N THR A 240 -12.71 9.21 -28.86
CA THR A 240 -11.26 9.39 -28.99
C THR A 240 -10.57 8.97 -27.69
N SER A 241 -9.56 8.11 -27.80
CA SER A 241 -8.70 7.70 -26.68
C SER A 241 -7.85 8.89 -26.20
N PRO A 242 -7.90 9.28 -24.91
CA PRO A 242 -7.09 10.37 -24.39
C PRO A 242 -5.57 10.12 -24.46
N THR A 243 -5.18 8.85 -24.41
CA THR A 243 -3.77 8.42 -24.39
C THR A 243 -3.19 8.20 -25.79
N THR A 244 -4.00 7.72 -26.73
CA THR A 244 -3.50 7.34 -28.07
C THR A 244 -4.02 8.23 -29.21
N GLY A 245 -5.02 9.07 -28.95
CA GLY A 245 -5.70 9.87 -29.97
C GLY A 245 -6.53 9.06 -30.99
N LYS A 246 -6.59 7.73 -30.85
CA LYS A 246 -7.31 6.84 -31.78
C LYS A 246 -8.79 6.73 -31.42
N THR A 247 -9.62 6.53 -32.44
CA THR A 247 -11.03 6.20 -32.28
C THR A 247 -11.18 4.78 -31.74
N ILE A 248 -11.87 4.63 -30.61
CA ILE A 248 -12.13 3.35 -29.95
C ILE A 248 -13.63 3.19 -29.63
N PRO A 249 -14.14 1.97 -29.48
CA PRO A 249 -15.51 1.76 -29.01
C PRO A 249 -15.75 2.35 -27.62
N ALA A 250 -16.82 3.11 -27.47
CA ALA A 250 -17.25 3.72 -26.22
C ALA A 250 -18.16 2.75 -25.46
N PHE A 251 -17.58 1.69 -24.90
CA PHE A 251 -18.29 0.66 -24.14
C PHE A 251 -18.11 0.78 -22.61
N GLY A 252 -17.58 1.90 -22.12
CA GLY A 252 -17.45 2.12 -20.68
C GLY A 252 -18.82 2.36 -20.05
N LYS A 253 -19.09 1.77 -18.88
CA LYS A 253 -20.33 1.97 -18.11
C LYS A 253 -20.66 3.45 -17.83
N ASN A 254 -19.62 4.29 -17.75
CA ASN A 254 -19.74 5.73 -17.51
C ASN A 254 -19.65 6.58 -18.79
N ASP A 255 -19.48 5.96 -19.96
CA ASP A 255 -19.50 6.68 -21.24
C ASP A 255 -20.94 7.08 -21.59
N ALA A 256 -21.18 8.38 -21.79
CA ALA A 256 -22.51 8.88 -22.14
C ALA A 256 -23.07 8.24 -23.43
N ALA A 257 -22.20 8.08 -24.44
CA ALA A 257 -22.56 7.43 -25.70
C ALA A 257 -22.96 5.96 -25.51
N TYR A 258 -22.33 5.24 -24.56
CA TYR A 258 -22.72 3.87 -24.25
C TYR A 258 -24.11 3.80 -23.62
N ARG A 259 -24.38 4.65 -22.64
CA ARG A 259 -25.68 4.71 -21.95
C ARG A 259 -26.81 5.08 -22.90
N GLN A 260 -26.57 6.04 -23.79
CA GLN A 260 -27.53 6.40 -24.84
C GLN A 260 -27.78 5.23 -25.79
N TRP A 261 -26.72 4.54 -26.21
CA TRP A 261 -26.84 3.36 -27.07
C TRP A 261 -27.63 2.23 -26.40
N GLN A 262 -27.42 1.99 -25.09
CA GLN A 262 -28.23 1.04 -24.32
C GLN A 262 -29.72 1.41 -24.29
N GLN A 263 -30.04 2.70 -24.16
CA GLN A 263 -31.43 3.19 -24.16
C GLN A 263 -32.11 3.09 -25.54
N GLN A 264 -31.33 3.21 -26.62
CA GLN A 264 -31.82 3.07 -27.99
C GLN A 264 -32.11 1.61 -28.38
N HIS A 265 -31.52 0.66 -27.66
CA HIS A 265 -31.60 -0.78 -27.94
C HIS A 265 -32.08 -1.58 -26.72
N PRO A 266 -33.28 -1.29 -26.18
CA PRO A 266 -33.81 -1.98 -25.00
C PRO A 266 -34.00 -3.49 -25.21
N GLU A 267 -34.18 -3.93 -26.46
CA GLU A 267 -34.25 -5.35 -26.84
C GLU A 267 -32.96 -6.12 -26.50
N TYR A 268 -31.80 -5.45 -26.48
CA TYR A 268 -30.49 -6.02 -26.12
C TYR A 268 -30.08 -5.70 -24.66
N ALA A 269 -31.00 -5.25 -23.80
CA ALA A 269 -30.70 -4.91 -22.40
C ALA A 269 -30.03 -6.07 -21.62
N HIS A 270 -30.46 -7.31 -21.88
CA HIS A 270 -29.89 -8.52 -21.29
C HIS A 270 -28.42 -8.73 -21.70
N VAL A 271 -28.06 -8.42 -22.95
CA VAL A 271 -26.67 -8.48 -23.44
C VAL A 271 -25.80 -7.42 -22.78
N PHE A 272 -26.31 -6.20 -22.65
CA PHE A 272 -25.59 -5.12 -21.99
C PHE A 272 -25.36 -5.41 -20.51
N ALA A 273 -26.38 -5.94 -19.80
CA ALA A 273 -26.26 -6.37 -18.42
C ALA A 273 -25.19 -7.48 -18.25
N GLY A 274 -25.18 -8.48 -19.13
CA GLY A 274 -24.16 -9.52 -19.14
C GLY A 274 -22.75 -8.96 -19.36
N ARG A 275 -22.60 -8.00 -20.29
CA ARG A 275 -21.30 -7.33 -20.52
C ARG A 275 -20.83 -6.56 -19.30
N GLU A 276 -21.71 -5.79 -18.66
CA GLU A 276 -21.38 -5.05 -17.45
C GLU A 276 -20.94 -6.00 -16.31
N ALA A 277 -21.66 -7.12 -16.11
CA ALA A 277 -21.28 -8.14 -15.13
C ALA A 277 -19.88 -8.72 -15.37
N VAL A 278 -19.48 -8.93 -16.63
CA VAL A 278 -18.12 -9.42 -16.95
C VAL A 278 -17.05 -8.35 -16.69
N LYS A 279 -17.35 -7.08 -16.99
CA LYS A 279 -16.37 -5.99 -16.94
C LYS A 279 -16.26 -5.31 -15.58
N SER A 280 -17.29 -5.39 -14.73
CA SER A 280 -17.36 -4.73 -13.43
C SER A 280 -17.38 -5.74 -12.29
N ARG A 281 -16.19 -6.15 -11.82
CA ARG A 281 -16.00 -7.10 -10.71
C ARG A 281 -15.64 -6.45 -9.39
N LEU A 282 -15.85 -5.14 -9.26
CA LEU A 282 -15.39 -4.38 -8.10
C LEU A 282 -15.98 -4.88 -6.78
N ASN A 283 -17.29 -5.20 -6.77
CA ASN A 283 -17.96 -5.72 -5.59
C ASN A 283 -17.42 -7.09 -5.18
N GLU A 284 -17.23 -8.00 -6.16
CA GLU A 284 -16.61 -9.30 -5.93
C GLU A 284 -15.18 -9.14 -5.38
N ALA A 285 -14.35 -8.30 -6.01
CA ALA A 285 -12.95 -8.10 -5.62
C ALA A 285 -12.79 -7.43 -4.25
N ARG A 286 -13.72 -6.57 -3.82
CA ARG A 286 -13.70 -5.94 -2.49
C ARG A 286 -14.24 -6.83 -1.37
N ALA A 287 -15.07 -7.81 -1.73
CA ALA A 287 -15.65 -8.74 -0.77
C ALA A 287 -14.79 -10.01 -0.59
N GLN A 288 -13.85 -10.27 -1.51
CA GLN A 288 -12.79 -11.28 -1.37
C GLN A 288 -11.76 -10.83 -0.34
#